data_AF-A0A3M6U7V5-F1
#
_entry.id   AF-A0A3M6U7V5-F1
#
_cell.length_a   1.000
_cell.length_b   1.000
_cell.length_c   1.000
_cell.angle_alpha   90.00
_cell.angle_beta   90.00
_cell.angle_gamma   90.00
#
_symmetry.space_group_name_H-M   'P 1'
#
loop_
_entity.id
_entity.type
_entity.pdbx_description
1 polymer ?
#
loop_
_entity_poly.entity_id
_entity_poly.type
_entity_poly.pdbx_seq_one_letter_code
_entity_poly.pdbx_strand_id
1 'polypeptide(L)'
;MQLSFMARFSRRFSSVYNLPILTLLASVLILRSDAEPNTKNVEGMGSMDCAPSLSVYWNEILARLPYVETNVTNNSYSDEGLLTTFLHLMLADCCRLSMKLIYNASSHDDADLYFPVIVNLEADRLMSSRKNLVPLLPQTGIAFLVLERSRSDYTWRIVKSLFATWPVLILILVLSLLAGIAAWSLEKWRNSDNFHPMFTKGVWEGFWWAFISMTTVGYGDRYPKSVGGRLFAVLWILMGMCIISILTATLTSSMTTFSLEAKVKLPGTKVVVLVGSIEMVTGIQHQASLTRVKTAADIHEHLESGKYEGALMDAYLLAHFKRNHPSRTRKLKAQEVFQQKYLEYGVRVKDPKLAECLREKRFTQEAEWYEHAEILLQQSLLDEFENRDGNKVNLFDPDGVLYFPFLFTCLGVAALLLLTGGAWDLCRKINHRMKEKERKGDFSITLARASLITDCINQDKMNDLERKIEDLNETFKSIKGGAIFVSPRYNMETTEIV
;
A
#
# COMPACT_ATOMS: atom_id res chain seq x y z
N MET A 1 4.37 30.76 -16.39
CA MET A 1 4.76 31.56 -15.20
C MET A 1 3.98 32.88 -15.05
N GLN A 2 3.25 33.38 -16.06
CA GLN A 2 2.33 34.53 -15.89
C GLN A 2 0.88 34.17 -15.53
N LEU A 3 0.43 32.92 -15.72
CA LEU A 3 -0.92 32.47 -15.31
C LEU A 3 -1.08 32.24 -13.80
N SER A 4 0.02 32.04 -13.05
CA SER A 4 -0.07 31.84 -11.59
C SER A 4 -0.14 33.15 -10.80
N PHE A 5 0.10 34.30 -11.44
CA PHE A 5 0.06 35.62 -10.78
C PHE A 5 -1.37 36.19 -10.75
N MET A 6 -2.16 35.98 -11.81
CA MET A 6 -3.57 36.39 -11.84
C MET A 6 -4.48 35.55 -10.92
N ALA A 7 -4.18 34.25 -10.75
CA ALA A 7 -4.91 33.39 -9.82
C ALA A 7 -4.69 33.76 -8.33
N ARG A 8 -3.54 34.37 -7.98
CA ARG A 8 -3.28 34.88 -6.62
C ARG A 8 -3.93 36.22 -6.34
N PHE A 9 -4.20 37.03 -7.37
CA PHE A 9 -4.82 38.35 -7.19
C PHE A 9 -6.33 38.23 -6.92
N SER A 10 -7.01 37.26 -7.55
CA SER A 10 -8.42 36.94 -7.28
C SER A 10 -8.66 36.40 -5.86
N ARG A 11 -7.75 35.55 -5.34
CA ARG A 11 -7.89 34.92 -4.00
C ARG A 11 -7.75 35.89 -2.83
N ARG A 12 -7.15 37.08 -3.02
CA ARG A 12 -6.95 38.03 -1.92
C ARG A 12 -8.13 39.00 -1.72
N PHE A 13 -9.05 39.10 -2.67
CA PHE A 13 -10.21 39.99 -2.58
C PHE A 13 -11.48 39.33 -2.01
N SER A 14 -11.58 37.99 -2.04
CA SER A 14 -12.75 37.27 -1.51
C SER A 14 -12.72 37.02 0.01
N SER A 15 -11.64 37.39 0.71
CA SER A 15 -11.46 37.12 2.15
C SER A 15 -12.08 38.18 3.07
N VAL A 16 -12.66 39.27 2.54
CA VAL A 16 -13.01 40.45 3.36
C VAL A 16 -14.52 40.76 3.42
N TYR A 17 -15.38 40.17 2.58
CA TYR A 17 -16.83 40.42 2.67
C TYR A 17 -17.67 39.14 2.56
N ASN A 18 -18.19 38.70 3.71
CA ASN A 18 -19.26 37.72 3.84
C ASN A 18 -20.60 38.32 3.37
N LEU A 19 -21.07 38.01 2.16
CA LEU A 19 -22.46 38.23 1.74
C LEU A 19 -22.80 37.38 0.50
N PRO A 20 -23.53 36.24 0.63
CA PRO A 20 -23.75 35.31 -0.48
C PRO A 20 -25.11 35.45 -1.18
N ILE A 21 -25.84 36.57 -1.04
CA ILE A 21 -27.23 36.67 -1.57
C ILE A 21 -27.40 37.74 -2.67
N LEU A 22 -26.45 38.66 -2.88
CA LEU A 22 -26.58 39.69 -3.92
C LEU A 22 -25.85 39.42 -5.25
N THR A 23 -24.97 38.41 -5.31
CA THR A 23 -24.24 38.07 -6.54
C THR A 23 -25.03 37.20 -7.52
N LEU A 24 -26.15 36.61 -7.09
CA LEU A 24 -27.08 35.83 -7.94
C LEU A 24 -28.00 36.70 -8.80
N LEU A 25 -28.23 37.97 -8.45
CA LEU A 25 -29.10 38.87 -9.22
C LEU A 25 -28.34 39.67 -10.29
N ALA A 26 -27.02 39.80 -10.19
CA ALA A 26 -26.22 40.57 -11.14
C ALA A 26 -25.85 39.78 -12.41
N SER A 27 -25.75 38.45 -12.35
CA SER A 27 -25.50 37.60 -13.52
C SER A 27 -26.76 37.36 -14.37
N VAL A 28 -27.96 37.51 -13.79
CA VAL A 28 -29.23 37.40 -14.54
C VAL A 28 -29.58 38.71 -15.28
N LEU A 29 -29.03 39.86 -14.86
CA LEU A 29 -29.33 41.17 -15.45
C LEU A 29 -28.35 41.63 -16.55
N ILE A 30 -27.24 40.93 -16.79
CA ILE A 30 -26.30 41.24 -17.88
C ILE A 30 -26.67 40.55 -19.20
N LEU A 31 -27.66 39.62 -19.21
CA LEU A 31 -28.13 38.94 -20.42
C LEU A 31 -29.22 39.69 -21.20
N ARG A 32 -29.39 41.00 -20.96
CA ARG A 32 -30.36 41.82 -21.71
C ARG A 32 -29.73 43.09 -22.28
N SER A 33 -28.79 42.92 -23.21
CA SER A 33 -28.53 43.95 -24.22
C SER A 33 -27.81 43.33 -25.42
N ASP A 34 -28.37 43.62 -26.60
CA ASP A 34 -27.74 43.58 -27.93
C ASP A 34 -27.52 42.23 -28.61
N ALA A 35 -28.59 41.79 -29.30
CA ALA A 35 -28.46 41.10 -30.58
C ALA A 35 -29.57 41.57 -31.52
N GLU A 36 -29.29 42.57 -32.37
CA GLU A 36 -30.05 42.83 -33.59
C GLU A 36 -29.90 41.64 -34.55
N PRO A 37 -30.98 41.15 -35.18
CA PRO A 37 -30.88 40.05 -36.13
C PRO A 37 -30.50 40.58 -37.52
N ASN A 38 -29.28 40.28 -37.95
CA ASN A 38 -28.92 40.36 -39.36
C ASN A 38 -29.69 39.26 -40.13
N THR A 39 -30.77 39.68 -40.79
CA THR A 39 -31.59 38.84 -41.65
C THR A 39 -30.86 38.59 -42.97
N LYS A 40 -30.18 37.44 -43.06
CA LYS A 40 -29.87 36.79 -44.35
C LYS A 40 -30.21 35.32 -44.27
N ASN A 41 -31.37 35.00 -44.85
CA ASN A 41 -31.85 33.70 -45.35
C ASN A 41 -30.96 32.49 -45.05
N VAL A 42 -31.19 31.89 -43.89
CA VAL A 42 -31.01 30.47 -43.68
C VAL A 42 -32.35 29.99 -43.15
N GLU A 43 -33.05 29.14 -43.90
CA GLU A 43 -34.26 28.46 -43.46
C GLU A 43 -33.91 27.45 -42.36
N GLY A 44 -33.54 27.94 -41.17
CA GLY A 44 -33.61 27.19 -39.92
C GLY A 44 -34.97 27.49 -39.30
N MET A 45 -35.75 26.47 -38.94
CA MET A 45 -37.07 26.66 -38.34
C MET A 45 -36.95 27.52 -37.08
N GLY A 46 -37.40 28.77 -37.17
CA GLY A 46 -37.62 29.64 -36.02
C GLY A 46 -38.66 29.03 -35.08
N SER A 47 -38.68 29.55 -33.85
CA SER A 47 -39.59 29.14 -32.78
C SER A 47 -41.01 28.84 -33.28
N MET A 48 -41.57 27.72 -32.84
CA MET A 48 -42.87 27.21 -33.30
C MET A 48 -43.99 27.57 -32.32
N ASP A 49 -45.23 27.52 -32.82
CA ASP A 49 -46.42 27.66 -31.99
C ASP A 49 -46.76 26.31 -31.36
N CYS A 50 -46.52 26.21 -30.06
CA CYS A 50 -46.80 25.01 -29.26
C CYS A 50 -48.15 25.12 -28.54
N ALA A 51 -48.73 23.99 -28.16
CA ALA A 51 -49.92 23.97 -27.33
C ALA A 51 -49.64 24.63 -25.95
N PRO A 52 -50.63 25.31 -25.35
CA PRO A 52 -50.44 26.01 -24.07
C PRO A 52 -50.16 25.06 -22.88
N SER A 53 -50.57 23.80 -23.01
CA SER A 53 -50.27 22.73 -22.05
C SER A 53 -49.99 21.43 -22.76
N LEU A 54 -49.01 20.68 -22.26
CA LEU A 54 -48.67 19.34 -22.74
C LEU A 54 -48.91 18.32 -21.64
N SER A 55 -49.52 17.20 -22.02
CA SER A 55 -49.72 16.06 -21.12
C SER A 55 -48.46 15.20 -21.05
N VAL A 56 -48.05 14.82 -19.85
CA VAL A 56 -46.83 14.04 -19.60
C VAL A 56 -47.18 12.73 -18.91
N TYR A 57 -46.68 11.63 -19.44
CA TYR A 57 -46.70 10.32 -18.79
C TYR A 57 -45.34 10.01 -18.17
N TRP A 58 -45.36 9.58 -16.91
CA TRP A 58 -44.17 9.27 -16.14
C TRP A 58 -43.80 7.79 -16.16
N ASN A 59 -42.54 7.51 -16.46
CA ASN A 59 -41.97 6.20 -16.19
C ASN A 59 -41.55 6.11 -14.71
N GLU A 60 -42.38 5.49 -13.87
CA GLU A 60 -42.14 5.32 -12.42
C GLU A 60 -40.81 4.61 -12.09
N ILE A 61 -40.29 3.79 -13.00
CA ILE A 61 -39.04 3.04 -12.77
C ILE A 61 -37.82 3.95 -12.93
N LEU A 62 -37.86 4.86 -13.91
CA LEU A 62 -36.75 5.75 -14.24
C LEU A 62 -36.87 7.14 -13.58
N ALA A 63 -38.07 7.55 -13.18
CA ALA A 63 -38.35 8.79 -12.47
C ALA A 63 -37.89 8.69 -11.01
N ARG A 64 -36.62 9.00 -10.77
CA ARG A 64 -35.97 8.92 -9.45
C ARG A 64 -35.10 10.14 -9.21
N LEU A 65 -34.89 10.49 -7.94
CA LEU A 65 -33.93 11.51 -7.53
C LEU A 65 -32.51 11.14 -8.00
N PRO A 66 -31.67 12.08 -8.47
CA PRO A 66 -31.91 13.54 -8.61
C PRO A 66 -32.57 13.95 -9.94
N TYR A 67 -32.94 13.01 -10.79
CA TYR A 67 -33.43 13.32 -12.14
C TYR A 67 -34.83 13.92 -12.13
N VAL A 68 -35.68 13.42 -11.23
CA VAL A 68 -37.06 13.85 -11.05
C VAL A 68 -37.35 13.86 -9.55
N GLU A 69 -37.93 14.95 -9.05
CA GLU A 69 -38.39 15.07 -7.67
C GLU A 69 -39.89 14.80 -7.59
N THR A 70 -40.31 14.00 -6.61
CA THR A 70 -41.72 13.69 -6.37
C THR A 70 -42.14 14.32 -5.06
N ASN A 71 -43.05 15.29 -5.10
CA ASN A 71 -43.58 15.86 -3.87
C ASN A 71 -44.56 14.87 -3.21
N VAL A 72 -44.11 14.24 -2.13
CA VAL A 72 -44.78 13.14 -1.43
C VAL A 72 -46.13 13.54 -0.83
N THR A 73 -46.39 14.84 -0.64
CA THR A 73 -47.56 15.31 0.13
C THR A 73 -48.88 15.21 -0.63
N ASN A 74 -48.89 15.20 -1.96
CA ASN A 74 -50.12 15.23 -2.78
C ASN A 74 -50.15 14.22 -3.94
N ASN A 75 -49.17 13.30 -4.05
CA ASN A 75 -48.92 12.55 -5.29
C ASN A 75 -48.81 13.46 -6.54
N SER A 76 -48.53 14.74 -6.33
CA SER A 76 -48.30 15.72 -7.38
C SER A 76 -46.81 15.79 -7.63
N TYR A 77 -46.38 15.40 -8.83
CA TYR A 77 -45.01 15.58 -9.29
C TYR A 77 -44.65 17.06 -9.27
N SER A 78 -43.49 17.40 -8.69
CA SER A 78 -42.96 18.75 -8.78
C SER A 78 -42.19 18.90 -10.10
N ASP A 79 -42.15 20.11 -10.64
CA ASP A 79 -41.35 20.45 -11.83
C ASP A 79 -39.82 20.46 -11.54
N GLU A 80 -39.43 20.01 -10.35
CA GLU A 80 -38.07 20.07 -9.84
C GLU A 80 -37.32 18.77 -10.11
N GLY A 81 -36.03 18.87 -10.46
CA GLY A 81 -35.22 17.73 -10.88
C GLY A 81 -34.30 18.10 -12.03
N LEU A 82 -33.24 17.31 -12.20
CA LEU A 82 -32.27 17.54 -13.27
C LEU A 82 -32.96 17.47 -14.63
N LEU A 83 -33.57 16.33 -14.95
CA LEU A 83 -34.15 16.10 -16.28
C LEU A 83 -35.34 17.03 -16.58
N THR A 84 -36.16 17.38 -15.57
CA THR A 84 -37.28 18.32 -15.75
C THR A 84 -36.77 19.72 -16.07
N THR A 85 -35.70 20.17 -15.41
CA THR A 85 -35.05 21.46 -15.69
C THR A 85 -34.52 21.52 -17.13
N PHE A 86 -33.80 20.49 -17.58
CA PHE A 86 -33.32 20.40 -18.97
C PHE A 86 -34.48 20.44 -19.97
N LEU A 87 -35.55 19.69 -19.70
CA LEU A 87 -36.74 19.68 -20.55
C LEU A 87 -37.40 21.06 -20.63
N HIS A 88 -37.58 21.76 -19.51
CA HIS A 88 -38.17 23.10 -19.49
C HIS A 88 -37.35 24.12 -20.26
N LEU A 89 -36.03 24.10 -20.11
CA LEU A 89 -35.12 24.98 -20.84
C LEU A 89 -35.21 24.74 -22.36
N MET A 90 -35.23 23.48 -22.81
CA MET A 90 -35.38 23.17 -24.23
C MET A 90 -36.76 23.54 -24.79
N LEU A 91 -37.82 23.35 -24.00
CA LEU A 91 -39.17 23.74 -24.39
C LEU A 91 -39.33 25.26 -24.50
N ALA A 92 -38.67 26.03 -23.61
CA ALA A 92 -38.67 27.49 -23.65
C ALA A 92 -37.97 28.04 -24.91
N ASP A 93 -36.91 27.38 -25.38
CA ASP A 93 -36.21 27.76 -26.61
C ASP A 93 -36.99 27.41 -27.89
N CYS A 94 -37.74 26.30 -27.87
CA CYS A 94 -38.52 25.86 -29.03
C CYS A 94 -39.88 26.57 -29.16
N CYS A 95 -40.50 26.94 -28.03
CA CYS A 95 -41.87 27.45 -27.98
C CYS A 95 -41.91 28.91 -27.54
N ARG A 96 -42.69 29.75 -28.23
CA ARG A 96 -42.77 31.20 -27.96
C ARG A 96 -43.49 31.57 -26.65
N LEU A 97 -44.14 30.61 -26.00
CA LEU A 97 -45.03 30.81 -24.83
C LEU A 97 -44.59 29.91 -23.67
N SER A 98 -44.77 30.38 -22.43
CA SER A 98 -44.56 29.58 -21.23
C SER A 98 -45.54 28.40 -21.20
N MET A 99 -45.04 27.19 -21.49
CA MET A 99 -45.87 25.98 -21.46
C MET A 99 -45.99 25.42 -20.05
N LYS A 100 -47.20 24.98 -19.71
CA LYS A 100 -47.46 24.25 -18.47
C LYS A 100 -47.47 22.75 -18.74
N LEU A 101 -46.60 22.01 -18.06
CA LEU A 101 -46.61 20.54 -18.09
C LEU A 101 -47.70 20.02 -17.15
N ILE A 102 -48.52 19.08 -17.63
CA ILE A 102 -49.59 18.46 -16.85
C ILE A 102 -49.32 16.95 -16.75
N TYR A 103 -49.06 16.49 -15.54
CA TYR A 103 -48.68 15.11 -15.23
C TYR A 103 -49.91 14.24 -14.90
N ASN A 104 -50.83 14.09 -15.84
CA ASN A 104 -52.11 13.39 -15.64
C ASN A 104 -52.38 12.26 -16.63
N ALA A 105 -51.44 11.96 -17.52
CA ALA A 105 -51.66 10.97 -18.58
C ALA A 105 -51.71 9.55 -18.00
N SER A 106 -52.77 8.81 -18.36
CA SER A 106 -53.04 7.47 -17.85
C SER A 106 -52.32 6.37 -18.64
N SER A 107 -51.93 6.65 -19.88
CA SER A 107 -51.25 5.71 -20.77
C SER A 107 -50.13 6.39 -21.56
N HIS A 108 -49.18 5.58 -22.02
CA HIS A 108 -48.06 6.02 -22.85
C HIS A 108 -48.51 6.61 -24.20
N ASP A 109 -49.60 6.13 -24.78
CA ASP A 109 -50.02 6.53 -26.13
C ASP A 109 -50.91 7.79 -26.14
N ASP A 110 -51.54 8.07 -25.00
CA ASP A 110 -52.38 9.25 -24.81
C ASP A 110 -51.57 10.51 -24.46
N ALA A 111 -50.35 10.36 -23.95
CA ALA A 111 -49.49 11.46 -23.54
C ALA A 111 -48.78 12.15 -24.71
N ASP A 112 -48.62 13.47 -24.62
CA ASP A 112 -47.83 14.25 -25.57
C ASP A 112 -46.33 14.02 -25.36
N LEU A 113 -45.92 13.82 -24.11
CA LEU A 113 -44.55 13.55 -23.70
C LEU A 113 -44.49 12.29 -22.82
N TYR A 114 -43.57 11.38 -23.14
CA TYR A 114 -43.27 10.21 -22.32
C TYR A 114 -41.84 10.30 -21.79
N PHE A 115 -41.70 10.28 -20.47
CA PHE A 115 -40.47 10.69 -19.81
C PHE A 115 -40.33 10.11 -18.39
N PRO A 116 -39.10 9.81 -17.91
CA PRO A 116 -37.87 9.70 -18.68
C PRO A 116 -37.76 8.38 -19.46
N VAL A 117 -37.00 8.40 -20.56
CA VAL A 117 -36.68 7.22 -21.38
C VAL A 117 -35.19 7.08 -21.60
N ILE A 118 -34.73 5.85 -21.82
CA ILE A 118 -33.35 5.60 -22.25
C ILE A 118 -33.30 5.68 -23.77
N VAL A 119 -32.52 6.63 -24.29
CA VAL A 119 -32.29 6.85 -25.71
C VAL A 119 -30.98 6.19 -26.10
N ASN A 120 -31.00 5.38 -27.15
CA ASN A 120 -29.78 4.85 -27.78
C ASN A 120 -29.43 5.70 -29.01
N LEU A 121 -28.39 6.54 -28.88
CA LEU A 121 -27.99 7.51 -29.90
C LEU A 121 -27.60 6.86 -31.24
N GLU A 122 -27.03 5.66 -31.23
CA GLU A 122 -26.58 4.97 -32.44
C GLU A 122 -27.76 4.31 -33.17
N ALA A 123 -28.62 3.60 -32.42
CA ALA A 123 -29.81 2.99 -32.99
C ALA A 123 -30.81 4.03 -33.52
N ASP A 124 -30.89 5.19 -32.86
CA ASP A 124 -31.82 6.26 -33.24
C ASP A 124 -31.40 6.96 -34.54
N ARG A 125 -30.09 7.14 -34.78
CA ARG A 125 -29.57 7.65 -36.06
C ARG A 125 -29.91 6.76 -37.25
N LEU A 126 -30.03 5.45 -37.04
CA LEU A 126 -30.24 4.47 -38.11
C LEU A 126 -31.72 4.20 -38.40
N MET A 127 -32.65 4.54 -37.50
CA MET A 127 -34.08 4.25 -37.65
C MET A 127 -34.91 5.53 -37.88
N SER A 128 -35.36 5.73 -39.13
CA SER A 128 -36.30 6.82 -39.50
C SER A 128 -37.62 6.79 -38.70
N SER A 129 -38.01 5.65 -38.12
CA SER A 129 -39.21 5.49 -37.30
C SER A 129 -39.08 5.99 -35.85
N ARG A 130 -37.87 6.33 -35.37
CA ARG A 130 -37.64 6.78 -33.98
C ARG A 130 -37.34 8.28 -33.82
N LYS A 131 -37.66 9.09 -34.83
CA LYS A 131 -37.49 10.57 -34.82
C LYS A 131 -38.15 11.31 -33.64
N ASN A 132 -38.96 10.61 -32.87
CA ASN A 132 -39.70 11.10 -31.72
C ASN A 132 -38.90 11.02 -30.41
N LEU A 133 -37.72 10.39 -30.38
CA LEU A 133 -36.85 10.34 -29.20
C LEU A 133 -35.90 11.53 -29.20
N VAL A 134 -35.83 12.22 -28.06
CA VAL A 134 -34.96 13.38 -27.88
C VAL A 134 -34.07 13.13 -26.66
N PRO A 135 -32.73 13.07 -26.81
CA PRO A 135 -31.83 13.04 -25.67
C PRO A 135 -31.87 14.37 -24.91
N LEU A 136 -31.85 14.29 -23.57
CA LEU A 136 -31.91 15.46 -22.69
C LEU A 136 -30.64 15.61 -21.86
N LEU A 137 -30.23 14.54 -21.20
CA LEU A 137 -29.07 14.57 -20.30
C LEU A 137 -27.82 14.04 -21.01
N PRO A 138 -26.72 14.79 -21.01
CA PRO A 138 -25.47 14.33 -21.61
C PRO A 138 -24.95 13.05 -20.95
N GLN A 139 -24.14 12.32 -21.73
CA GLN A 139 -23.46 11.09 -21.32
C GLN A 139 -22.85 11.15 -19.92
N THR A 140 -23.17 10.14 -19.12
CA THR A 140 -22.66 9.98 -17.76
C THR A 140 -21.73 8.80 -17.64
N GLY A 141 -20.81 8.91 -16.67
CA GLY A 141 -20.06 7.77 -16.19
C GLY A 141 -20.91 6.92 -15.24
N ILE A 142 -20.89 5.61 -15.43
CA ILE A 142 -21.48 4.65 -14.48
C ILE A 142 -20.37 4.17 -13.56
N ALA A 143 -20.47 4.57 -12.31
CA ALA A 143 -19.50 4.21 -11.29
C ALA A 143 -19.76 2.77 -10.82
N PHE A 144 -18.70 1.97 -10.82
CA PHE A 144 -18.66 0.70 -10.13
C PHE A 144 -18.23 0.92 -8.69
N LEU A 145 -19.18 0.71 -7.79
CA LEU A 145 -19.07 0.95 -6.36
C LEU A 145 -18.69 -0.34 -5.65
N VAL A 146 -17.72 -0.24 -4.77
CA VAL A 146 -17.30 -1.30 -3.86
C VAL A 146 -17.25 -0.75 -2.44
N LEU A 147 -17.48 -1.62 -1.46
CA LEU A 147 -17.25 -1.26 -0.06
C LEU A 147 -15.74 -1.32 0.22
N GLU A 148 -15.20 -0.22 0.73
CA GLU A 148 -13.82 -0.14 1.20
C GLU A 148 -13.64 -1.07 2.40
N ARG A 149 -12.89 -2.16 2.19
CA ARG A 149 -12.46 -3.05 3.27
C ARG A 149 -11.32 -2.43 4.09
N SER A 150 -11.20 -2.86 5.34
CA SER A 150 -10.25 -2.32 6.31
C SER A 150 -8.80 -2.36 5.80
N ARG A 151 -8.06 -1.29 6.07
CA ARG A 151 -6.62 -1.13 5.74
C ARG A 151 -5.76 -2.28 6.30
N SER A 152 -6.18 -2.89 7.41
CA SER A 152 -5.50 -4.03 8.06
C SER A 152 -5.42 -5.27 7.18
N ASP A 153 -6.47 -5.55 6.40
CA ASP A 153 -6.56 -6.77 5.59
C ASP A 153 -5.54 -6.74 4.45
N TYR A 154 -5.31 -5.55 3.89
CA TYR A 154 -4.35 -5.36 2.82
C TYR A 154 -2.91 -5.56 3.31
N THR A 155 -2.56 -5.00 4.47
CA THR A 155 -1.20 -5.12 5.01
C THR A 155 -0.87 -6.57 5.37
N TRP A 156 -1.81 -7.32 5.95
CA TRP A 156 -1.61 -8.74 6.26
C TRP A 156 -1.44 -9.60 5.00
N ARG A 157 -2.16 -9.28 3.91
CA ARG A 157 -2.00 -9.96 2.62
C ARG A 157 -0.61 -9.75 2.01
N ILE A 158 -0.05 -8.53 2.08
CA ILE A 158 1.33 -8.28 1.63
C ILE A 158 2.32 -9.12 2.44
N VAL A 159 2.23 -9.11 3.77
CA VAL A 159 3.12 -9.91 4.62
C VAL A 159 3.03 -11.39 4.26
N LYS A 160 1.81 -11.92 4.12
CA LYS A 160 1.58 -13.31 3.69
C LYS A 160 2.22 -13.61 2.34
N SER A 161 2.20 -12.67 1.39
CA SER A 161 2.83 -12.83 0.08
C SER A 161 4.36 -12.88 0.11
N LEU A 162 4.98 -12.06 0.96
CA LEU A 162 6.43 -12.07 1.16
C LEU A 162 6.85 -13.44 1.71
N PHE A 163 6.13 -13.95 2.71
CA PHE A 163 6.35 -15.29 3.24
C PHE A 163 6.05 -16.40 2.23
N ALA A 164 5.08 -16.21 1.32
CA ALA A 164 4.80 -17.17 0.25
C ALA A 164 5.95 -17.32 -0.75
N THR A 165 6.91 -16.38 -0.78
CA THR A 165 8.10 -16.44 -1.67
C THR A 165 9.23 -17.31 -1.11
N TRP A 166 9.00 -18.04 0.00
CA TRP A 166 9.95 -18.97 0.61
C TRP A 166 10.58 -20.04 -0.33
N PRO A 167 9.94 -20.55 -1.40
CA PRO A 167 10.56 -21.54 -2.26
C PRO A 167 11.78 -20.99 -3.01
N VAL A 168 11.79 -19.69 -3.34
CA VAL A 168 12.93 -19.04 -3.99
C VAL A 168 14.13 -18.96 -3.04
N LEU A 169 13.89 -18.73 -1.75
CA LEU A 169 14.95 -18.76 -0.73
C LEU A 169 15.57 -20.15 -0.61
N ILE A 170 14.75 -21.22 -0.64
CA ILE A 170 15.27 -22.59 -0.64
C ILE A 170 16.09 -22.86 -1.90
N LEU A 171 15.62 -22.42 -3.07
CA LEU A 171 16.37 -22.56 -4.32
C LEU A 171 17.75 -21.89 -4.21
N ILE A 172 17.82 -20.68 -3.66
CA ILE A 172 19.09 -19.95 -3.43
C ILE A 172 20.02 -20.74 -2.49
N LEU A 173 19.49 -21.28 -1.39
CA LEU A 173 20.28 -22.05 -0.43
C LEU A 173 20.81 -23.35 -1.05
N VAL A 174 19.98 -24.07 -1.82
CA VAL A 174 20.37 -25.29 -2.51
C VAL A 174 21.43 -25.01 -3.58
N LEU A 175 21.23 -23.99 -4.42
CA LEU A 175 22.21 -23.60 -5.44
C LEU A 175 23.53 -23.17 -4.81
N SER A 176 23.50 -22.41 -3.71
CA SER A 176 24.70 -22.02 -2.97
C SER A 176 25.43 -23.22 -2.38
N LEU A 177 24.71 -24.24 -1.93
CA LEU A 177 25.30 -25.49 -1.44
C LEU A 177 25.98 -26.26 -2.56
N LEU A 178 25.30 -26.40 -3.71
CA LEU A 178 25.88 -27.06 -4.89
C LEU A 178 27.14 -26.34 -5.38
N ALA A 179 27.10 -25.01 -5.45
CA ALA A 179 28.27 -24.22 -5.81
C ALA A 179 29.40 -24.29 -4.78
N GLY A 180 29.07 -24.37 -3.49
CA GLY A 180 30.03 -24.60 -2.42
C GLY A 180 30.73 -25.95 -2.53
N ILE A 181 29.99 -27.02 -2.84
CA ILE A 181 30.56 -28.36 -3.10
C ILE A 181 31.47 -28.33 -4.33
N ALA A 182 31.06 -27.64 -5.41
CA ALA A 182 31.86 -27.50 -6.61
C ALA A 182 33.16 -26.73 -6.34
N ALA A 183 33.10 -25.59 -5.65
CA ALA A 183 34.27 -24.82 -5.25
C ALA A 183 35.23 -25.61 -4.36
N TRP A 184 34.70 -26.32 -3.36
CA TRP A 184 35.49 -27.22 -2.51
C TRP A 184 36.21 -28.29 -3.35
N SER A 185 35.52 -28.91 -4.31
CA SER A 185 36.10 -29.97 -5.14
C SER A 185 37.29 -29.48 -5.98
N LEU A 186 37.25 -28.22 -6.44
CA LEU A 186 38.31 -27.58 -7.23
C LEU A 186 39.46 -27.06 -6.36
N GLU A 187 39.18 -26.65 -5.12
CA GLU A 187 40.15 -25.95 -4.26
C GLU A 187 40.81 -26.85 -3.20
N LYS A 188 40.23 -28.01 -2.85
CA LYS A 188 40.68 -28.84 -1.71
C LYS A 188 42.16 -29.22 -1.73
N TRP A 189 42.77 -29.33 -2.91
CA TRP A 189 44.18 -29.70 -3.05
C TRP A 189 45.14 -28.51 -3.12
N ARG A 190 44.66 -27.37 -3.63
CA ARG A 190 45.49 -26.20 -3.95
C ARG A 190 45.42 -25.12 -2.87
N ASN A 191 44.40 -25.17 -2.01
CA ASN A 191 44.02 -24.10 -1.10
C ASN A 191 43.40 -24.64 0.19
N SER A 192 44.12 -25.52 0.88
CA SER A 192 43.66 -26.18 2.12
C SER A 192 43.41 -25.20 3.28
N ASP A 193 44.04 -24.02 3.25
CA ASP A 193 43.88 -23.01 4.30
C ASP A 193 42.48 -22.38 4.27
N ASN A 194 41.94 -22.14 3.07
CA ASN A 194 40.60 -21.57 2.89
C ASN A 194 39.53 -22.67 2.73
N PHE A 195 39.87 -23.79 2.10
CA PHE A 195 38.95 -24.90 1.86
C PHE A 195 39.50 -26.17 2.48
N HIS A 196 39.07 -26.46 3.70
CA HIS A 196 39.57 -27.60 4.47
C HIS A 196 39.34 -28.92 3.70
N PRO A 197 40.31 -29.86 3.67
CA PRO A 197 40.22 -31.09 2.87
C PRO A 197 39.14 -32.06 3.39
N MET A 198 38.81 -32.02 4.68
CA MET A 198 37.67 -32.73 5.25
C MET A 198 36.36 -32.25 4.61
N PHE A 199 35.59 -33.17 4.01
CA PHE A 199 34.38 -32.87 3.23
C PHE A 199 33.39 -31.95 3.97
N THR A 200 32.98 -32.30 5.19
CA THR A 200 31.95 -31.54 5.93
C THR A 200 32.40 -30.10 6.18
N LYS A 201 33.60 -29.91 6.74
CA LYS A 201 34.16 -28.58 6.98
C LYS A 201 34.35 -27.81 5.69
N GLY A 202 34.96 -28.42 4.68
CA GLY A 202 35.25 -27.76 3.40
C GLY A 202 33.99 -27.35 2.63
N VAL A 203 32.92 -28.16 2.66
CA VAL A 203 31.64 -27.85 2.02
C VAL A 203 30.91 -26.71 2.72
N TRP A 204 30.92 -26.66 4.06
CA TRP A 204 30.32 -25.53 4.79
C TRP A 204 31.02 -24.21 4.48
N GLU A 205 32.35 -24.23 4.36
CA GLU A 205 33.14 -23.06 3.98
C GLU A 205 32.92 -22.66 2.52
N GLY A 206 32.77 -23.64 1.63
CA GLY A 206 32.38 -23.41 0.25
C GLY A 206 30.97 -22.86 0.11
N PHE A 207 30.01 -23.36 0.90
CA PHE A 207 28.64 -22.85 0.96
C PHE A 207 28.62 -21.40 1.43
N TRP A 208 29.34 -21.09 2.52
CA TRP A 208 29.49 -19.73 3.03
C TRP A 208 30.05 -18.80 1.95
N TRP A 209 31.17 -19.18 1.32
CA TRP A 209 31.77 -18.43 0.22
C TRP A 209 30.78 -18.23 -0.95
N ALA A 210 30.08 -19.27 -1.37
CA ALA A 210 29.13 -19.21 -2.49
C ALA A 210 27.96 -18.27 -2.17
N PHE A 211 27.42 -18.33 -0.95
CA PHE A 211 26.30 -17.50 -0.49
C PHE A 211 26.68 -16.01 -0.42
N ILE A 212 27.81 -15.67 0.20
CA ILE A 212 28.27 -14.27 0.31
C ILE A 212 28.71 -13.68 -1.04
N SER A 213 29.21 -14.53 -1.95
CA SER A 213 29.59 -14.12 -3.29
C SER A 213 28.37 -13.87 -4.18
N MET A 214 27.34 -14.73 -4.10
CA MET A 214 26.07 -14.52 -4.81
C MET A 214 25.44 -13.19 -4.41
N THR A 215 25.41 -12.90 -3.10
CA THR A 215 24.88 -11.66 -2.51
C THR A 215 25.72 -10.43 -2.74
N THR A 216 26.82 -10.52 -3.48
CA THR A 216 27.74 -9.41 -3.79
C THR A 216 28.40 -8.76 -2.57
N VAL A 217 28.23 -9.35 -1.37
CA VAL A 217 28.84 -8.85 -0.12
C VAL A 217 30.33 -9.16 -0.10
N GLY A 218 30.70 -10.41 -0.38
CA GLY A 218 32.08 -10.84 -0.58
C GLY A 218 33.09 -10.39 0.48
N TYR A 219 32.97 -10.90 1.72
CA TYR A 219 33.86 -10.54 2.84
C TYR A 219 35.37 -10.78 2.58
N GLY A 220 35.71 -11.65 1.62
CA GLY A 220 37.09 -11.95 1.25
C GLY A 220 37.83 -12.84 2.26
N ASP A 221 37.13 -13.36 3.25
CA ASP A 221 37.61 -14.31 4.25
C ASP A 221 37.95 -15.67 3.63
N ARG A 222 37.21 -16.09 2.60
CA ARG A 222 37.47 -17.28 1.78
C ARG A 222 37.41 -16.92 0.31
N TYR A 223 38.33 -17.46 -0.49
CA TYR A 223 38.35 -17.25 -1.93
C TYR A 223 39.14 -18.34 -2.67
N PRO A 224 38.75 -18.69 -3.90
CA PRO A 224 39.48 -19.67 -4.71
C PRO A 224 40.81 -19.11 -5.22
N LYS A 225 41.87 -19.92 -5.10
CA LYS A 225 43.22 -19.60 -5.57
C LYS A 225 43.58 -20.35 -6.85
N SER A 226 42.96 -21.50 -7.12
CA SER A 226 43.25 -22.28 -8.32
C SER A 226 42.69 -21.60 -9.58
N VAL A 227 43.29 -21.89 -10.74
CA VAL A 227 42.81 -21.36 -12.03
C VAL A 227 41.38 -21.84 -12.31
N GLY A 228 41.10 -23.12 -12.06
CA GLY A 228 39.76 -23.70 -12.24
C GLY A 228 38.73 -23.10 -11.28
N GLY A 229 39.09 -22.92 -10.01
CA GLY A 229 38.23 -22.29 -9.00
C GLY A 229 37.94 -20.82 -9.30
N ARG A 230 38.91 -20.07 -9.85
CA ARG A 230 38.70 -18.68 -10.31
C ARG A 230 37.75 -18.60 -11.50
N LEU A 231 37.91 -19.47 -12.49
CA LEU A 231 36.97 -19.54 -13.63
C LEU A 231 35.56 -19.88 -13.16
N PHE A 232 35.44 -20.86 -12.26
CA PHE A 232 34.16 -21.20 -11.64
C PHE A 232 33.56 -20.03 -10.85
N ALA A 233 34.37 -19.30 -10.10
CA ALA A 233 33.92 -18.13 -9.34
C ALA A 233 33.33 -17.04 -10.24
N VAL A 234 33.95 -16.76 -11.39
CA VAL A 234 33.40 -15.79 -12.36
C VAL A 234 32.02 -16.22 -12.84
N LEU A 235 31.87 -17.49 -13.25
CA LEU A 235 30.57 -18.03 -13.67
C LEU A 235 29.53 -17.99 -12.54
N TRP A 236 29.93 -18.33 -11.32
CA TRP A 236 29.07 -18.32 -10.16
C TRP A 236 28.58 -16.92 -9.81
N ILE A 237 29.45 -15.91 -9.85
CA ILE A 237 29.08 -14.51 -9.58
C ILE A 237 28.08 -14.01 -10.64
N LEU A 238 28.31 -14.31 -11.92
CA LEU A 238 27.38 -13.96 -13.01
C LEU A 238 26.01 -14.63 -12.83
N MET A 239 25.99 -15.93 -12.49
CA MET A 239 24.76 -16.65 -12.17
C MET A 239 24.08 -16.10 -10.92
N GLY A 240 24.86 -15.76 -9.90
CA GLY A 240 24.37 -15.21 -8.64
C GLY A 240 23.63 -13.88 -8.84
N MET A 241 24.14 -12.99 -9.69
CA MET A 241 23.44 -11.76 -10.07
C MET A 241 22.08 -12.06 -10.73
N CYS A 242 22.01 -13.06 -11.61
CA CYS A 242 20.75 -13.45 -12.25
C CYS A 242 19.74 -13.98 -11.20
N ILE A 243 20.20 -14.81 -10.26
CA ILE A 243 19.36 -15.40 -9.21
C ILE A 243 18.79 -14.32 -8.29
N ILE A 244 19.61 -13.36 -7.86
CA ILE A 244 19.14 -12.23 -7.03
C ILE A 244 18.16 -11.37 -7.81
N SER A 245 18.41 -11.11 -9.10
CA SER A 245 17.46 -10.37 -9.95
C SER A 245 16.11 -11.08 -10.07
N ILE A 246 16.09 -12.42 -10.11
CA ILE A 246 14.84 -13.20 -10.14
C ILE A 246 14.14 -13.10 -8.78
N LEU A 247 14.87 -13.16 -7.67
CA LEU A 247 14.31 -12.97 -6.33
C LEU A 247 13.64 -11.59 -6.20
N THR A 248 14.32 -10.52 -6.59
CA THR A 248 13.74 -9.17 -6.53
C THR A 248 12.54 -9.04 -7.45
N ALA A 249 12.61 -9.55 -8.68
CA ALA A 249 11.49 -9.53 -9.63
C ALA A 249 10.26 -10.32 -9.14
N THR A 250 10.46 -11.49 -8.53
CA THR A 250 9.36 -12.31 -7.98
C THR A 250 8.72 -11.65 -6.76
N LEU A 251 9.50 -11.01 -5.88
CA LEU A 251 8.97 -10.19 -4.79
C LEU A 251 8.14 -9.02 -5.33
N THR A 252 8.67 -8.26 -6.29
CA THR A 252 7.98 -7.11 -6.88
C THR A 252 6.70 -7.53 -7.61
N SER A 253 6.74 -8.62 -8.38
CA SER A 253 5.58 -9.16 -9.08
C SER A 253 4.48 -9.57 -8.09
N SER A 254 4.85 -10.29 -7.02
CA SER A 254 3.91 -10.71 -5.98
C SER A 254 3.23 -9.49 -5.34
N MET A 255 3.99 -8.46 -4.97
CA MET A 255 3.43 -7.22 -4.41
C MET A 255 2.49 -6.50 -5.39
N THR A 256 2.87 -6.46 -6.67
CA THR A 256 2.06 -5.80 -7.72
C THR A 256 0.75 -6.53 -7.97
N THR A 257 0.77 -7.87 -7.98
CA THR A 257 -0.45 -8.67 -8.16
C THR A 257 -1.49 -8.41 -7.06
N PHE A 258 -1.10 -8.19 -5.80
CA PHE A 258 -2.08 -7.85 -4.75
C PHE A 258 -2.69 -6.46 -4.91
N SER A 259 -1.94 -5.51 -5.45
CA SER A 259 -2.47 -4.19 -5.78
C SER A 259 -3.55 -4.28 -6.86
N LEU A 260 -3.40 -5.24 -7.79
CA LEU A 260 -4.39 -5.54 -8.83
C LEU A 260 -5.56 -6.41 -8.32
N GLU A 261 -5.30 -7.42 -7.49
CA GLU A 261 -6.35 -8.26 -6.87
C GLU A 261 -7.21 -7.50 -5.85
N ALA A 262 -6.74 -6.36 -5.34
CA ALA A 262 -7.57 -5.47 -4.53
C ALA A 262 -8.70 -4.84 -5.34
N LYS A 263 -8.57 -4.76 -6.68
CA LYS A 263 -9.63 -4.30 -7.57
C LYS A 263 -10.55 -5.46 -7.91
N VAL A 264 -11.83 -5.34 -7.54
CA VAL A 264 -12.87 -6.28 -7.95
C VAL A 264 -13.07 -6.12 -9.46
N LYS A 265 -12.96 -7.20 -10.24
CA LYS A 265 -13.25 -7.16 -11.68
C LYS A 265 -14.76 -7.17 -11.88
N LEU A 266 -15.28 -6.42 -12.85
CA LEU A 266 -16.73 -6.41 -13.11
C LEU A 266 -17.27 -7.70 -13.76
N PRO A 267 -16.57 -8.35 -14.71
CA PRO A 267 -17.09 -9.57 -15.34
C PRO A 267 -17.22 -10.75 -14.36
N GLY A 268 -18.39 -11.39 -14.36
CA GLY A 268 -18.69 -12.56 -13.53
C GLY A 268 -19.02 -12.26 -12.05
N THR A 269 -18.91 -11.01 -11.60
CA THR A 269 -19.15 -10.66 -10.20
C THR A 269 -20.61 -10.36 -9.92
N LYS A 270 -21.04 -10.57 -8.68
CA LYS A 270 -22.43 -10.30 -8.25
C LYS A 270 -22.59 -8.83 -7.93
N VAL A 271 -23.34 -8.14 -8.78
CA VAL A 271 -23.47 -6.69 -8.75
C VAL A 271 -24.92 -6.28 -8.59
N VAL A 272 -25.17 -5.31 -7.71
CA VAL A 272 -26.50 -4.74 -7.50
C VAL A 272 -26.71 -3.58 -8.46
N VAL A 273 -27.85 -3.56 -9.15
CA VAL A 273 -28.21 -2.52 -10.12
C VAL A 273 -29.67 -2.14 -9.97
N LEU A 274 -30.01 -0.93 -10.41
CA LEU A 274 -31.40 -0.50 -10.44
C LEU A 274 -32.14 -1.16 -11.61
N VAL A 275 -33.41 -1.50 -11.40
CA VAL A 275 -34.27 -2.07 -12.44
C VAL A 275 -34.45 -1.04 -13.56
N GLY A 276 -34.39 -1.50 -14.82
CA GLY A 276 -34.82 -0.71 -15.99
C GLY A 276 -33.91 0.47 -16.34
N SER A 277 -32.72 0.57 -15.75
CA SER A 277 -31.84 1.73 -15.87
C SER A 277 -30.58 1.46 -16.72
N ILE A 278 -29.83 2.51 -17.04
CA ILE A 278 -28.61 2.42 -17.87
C ILE A 278 -27.52 1.57 -17.18
N GLU A 279 -27.49 1.56 -15.84
CA GLU A 279 -26.61 0.72 -15.04
C GLU A 279 -26.86 -0.78 -15.27
N MET A 280 -28.12 -1.18 -15.45
CA MET A 280 -28.47 -2.56 -15.77
C MET A 280 -27.95 -2.95 -17.15
N VAL A 281 -28.09 -2.09 -18.16
CA VAL A 281 -27.59 -2.36 -19.51
C VAL A 281 -26.07 -2.50 -19.51
N THR A 282 -25.39 -1.61 -18.80
CA THR A 282 -23.93 -1.61 -18.64
C THR A 282 -23.44 -2.88 -17.94
N GLY A 283 -24.12 -3.30 -16.87
CA GLY A 283 -23.81 -4.54 -16.17
C GLY A 283 -23.94 -5.77 -17.07
N ILE A 284 -24.96 -5.82 -17.94
CA ILE A 284 -25.13 -6.91 -18.92
C ILE A 284 -23.98 -6.90 -19.95
N GLN A 285 -23.66 -5.73 -20.50
CA GLN A 285 -22.58 -5.57 -21.48
C GLN A 285 -21.21 -6.04 -20.94
N HIS A 286 -20.97 -5.82 -19.65
CA HIS A 286 -19.75 -6.25 -18.98
C HIS A 286 -19.84 -7.65 -18.33
N GLN A 287 -20.86 -8.45 -18.68
CA GLN A 287 -21.02 -9.83 -18.23
C GLN A 287 -21.06 -9.99 -16.69
N ALA A 288 -21.60 -9.00 -15.97
CA ALA A 288 -21.80 -9.08 -14.52
C ALA A 288 -23.06 -9.88 -14.18
N SER A 289 -23.05 -10.54 -13.01
CA SER A 289 -24.22 -11.24 -12.46
C SER A 289 -25.11 -10.25 -11.70
N LEU A 290 -26.18 -9.79 -12.35
CA LEU A 290 -26.97 -8.67 -11.84
C LEU A 290 -28.06 -9.10 -10.86
N THR A 291 -28.17 -8.34 -9.76
CA THR A 291 -29.32 -8.35 -8.86
C THR A 291 -30.03 -7.02 -8.96
N ARG A 292 -31.33 -7.06 -9.23
CA ARG A 292 -32.10 -5.87 -9.56
C ARG A 292 -32.83 -5.38 -8.32
N VAL A 293 -32.69 -4.10 -8.01
CA VAL A 293 -33.37 -3.42 -6.90
C VAL A 293 -34.11 -2.18 -7.39
N LYS A 294 -35.06 -1.68 -6.61
CA LYS A 294 -35.88 -0.53 -7.00
C LYS A 294 -35.27 0.79 -6.54
N THR A 295 -34.67 0.83 -5.36
CA THR A 295 -34.23 2.07 -4.73
C THR A 295 -32.72 2.11 -4.55
N ALA A 296 -32.11 3.30 -4.62
CA ALA A 296 -30.69 3.50 -4.32
C ALA A 296 -30.33 3.14 -2.86
N ALA A 297 -31.27 3.28 -1.92
CA ALA A 297 -31.09 2.83 -0.53
C ALA A 297 -30.91 1.31 -0.44
N ASP A 298 -31.68 0.54 -1.22
CA ASP A 298 -31.61 -0.92 -1.25
C ASP A 298 -30.24 -1.39 -1.77
N ILE A 299 -29.63 -0.65 -2.71
CA ILE A 299 -28.27 -0.93 -3.18
C ILE A 299 -27.29 -0.94 -2.01
N HIS A 300 -27.34 0.10 -1.19
CA HIS A 300 -26.42 0.23 -0.06
C HIS A 300 -26.62 -0.88 0.97
N GLU A 301 -27.86 -1.21 1.34
CA GLU A 301 -28.17 -2.31 2.26
C GLU A 301 -27.67 -3.67 1.73
N HIS A 302 -27.87 -3.93 0.43
CA HIS A 302 -27.38 -5.15 -0.20
C HIS A 302 -25.85 -5.21 -0.19
N LEU A 303 -25.16 -4.10 -0.43
CA LEU A 303 -23.70 -4.05 -0.31
C LEU A 303 -23.24 -4.34 1.12
N GLU A 304 -23.88 -3.72 2.12
CA GLU A 304 -23.52 -3.93 3.53
C GLU A 304 -23.75 -5.37 4.01
N SER A 305 -24.70 -6.10 3.39
CA SER A 305 -24.92 -7.52 3.68
C SER A 305 -23.70 -8.41 3.37
N GLY A 306 -22.74 -7.92 2.57
CA GLY A 306 -21.54 -8.67 2.17
C GLY A 306 -21.79 -9.79 1.17
N LYS A 307 -23.05 -10.00 0.73
CA LYS A 307 -23.44 -11.01 -0.27
C LYS A 307 -23.08 -10.60 -1.70
N TYR A 308 -22.93 -9.31 -1.95
CA TYR A 308 -22.63 -8.72 -3.26
C TYR A 308 -21.29 -8.02 -3.22
N GLU A 309 -20.55 -8.09 -4.32
CA GLU A 309 -19.17 -7.61 -4.40
C GLU A 309 -19.09 -6.14 -4.79
N GLY A 310 -20.13 -5.63 -5.47
CA GLY A 310 -20.25 -4.24 -5.85
C GLY A 310 -21.62 -3.85 -6.37
N ALA A 311 -21.77 -2.59 -6.76
CA ALA A 311 -22.97 -2.05 -7.38
C ALA A 311 -22.61 -1.11 -8.53
N LEU A 312 -23.51 -0.96 -9.49
CA LEU A 312 -23.37 0.06 -10.54
C LEU A 312 -24.35 1.19 -10.26
N MET A 313 -23.85 2.42 -10.31
CA MET A 313 -24.63 3.62 -10.06
C MET A 313 -24.16 4.74 -10.99
N ASP A 314 -25.11 5.45 -11.60
CA ASP A 314 -24.83 6.65 -12.36
C ASP A 314 -24.12 7.73 -11.51
N ALA A 315 -23.22 8.52 -12.12
CA ALA A 315 -22.47 9.57 -11.44
C ALA A 315 -23.35 10.64 -10.76
N TYR A 316 -24.44 11.11 -11.39
CA TYR A 316 -25.36 12.07 -10.77
C TYR A 316 -26.10 11.46 -9.59
N LEU A 317 -26.55 10.21 -9.76
CA LEU A 317 -27.23 9.48 -8.69
C LEU A 317 -26.30 9.25 -7.49
N LEU A 318 -25.05 8.86 -7.75
CA LEU A 318 -24.03 8.66 -6.73
C LEU A 318 -23.73 9.96 -5.97
N ALA A 319 -23.54 11.07 -6.70
CA ALA A 319 -23.32 12.39 -6.14
C ALA A 319 -24.46 12.81 -5.19
N HIS A 320 -25.70 12.69 -5.66
CA HIS A 320 -26.88 13.00 -4.88
C HIS A 320 -27.00 12.10 -3.63
N PHE A 321 -26.79 10.79 -3.80
CA PHE A 321 -26.87 9.83 -2.70
C PHE A 321 -25.80 10.08 -1.63
N LYS A 322 -24.56 10.39 -2.02
CA LYS A 322 -23.48 10.77 -1.08
C LYS A 322 -23.79 12.05 -0.33
N ARG A 323 -24.30 13.07 -1.01
CA ARG A 323 -24.65 14.36 -0.40
C ARG A 323 -25.76 14.23 0.65
N ASN A 324 -26.78 13.42 0.36
CA ASN A 324 -27.94 13.26 1.24
C ASN A 324 -27.71 12.23 2.35
N HIS A 325 -26.78 11.29 2.18
CA HIS A 325 -26.51 10.22 3.14
C HIS A 325 -25.02 10.03 3.46
N PRO A 326 -24.29 11.07 3.93
CA PRO A 326 -22.84 11.03 4.11
C PRO A 326 -22.38 9.93 5.08
N SER A 327 -23.16 9.63 6.12
CA SER A 327 -22.83 8.59 7.10
C SER A 327 -22.92 7.17 6.52
N ARG A 328 -23.88 6.92 5.63
CA ARG A 328 -24.07 5.63 4.95
C ARG A 328 -23.02 5.42 3.86
N THR A 329 -22.63 6.49 3.17
CA THR A 329 -21.71 6.41 2.04
C THR A 329 -20.22 6.48 2.40
N ARG A 330 -19.87 6.61 3.69
CA ARG A 330 -18.46 6.75 4.12
C ARG A 330 -17.54 5.61 3.65
N LYS A 331 -18.08 4.40 3.55
CA LYS A 331 -17.33 3.20 3.10
C LYS A 331 -17.50 2.91 1.61
N LEU A 332 -18.32 3.67 0.90
CA LEU A 332 -18.61 3.46 -0.52
C LEU A 332 -17.54 4.16 -1.37
N LYS A 333 -16.76 3.36 -2.10
CA LYS A 333 -15.72 3.85 -3.00
C LYS A 333 -16.07 3.52 -4.45
N ALA A 334 -15.95 4.50 -5.34
CA ALA A 334 -15.96 4.27 -6.77
C ALA A 334 -14.59 3.70 -7.18
N GLN A 335 -14.58 2.47 -7.69
CA GLN A 335 -13.34 1.80 -8.11
C GLN A 335 -13.00 2.07 -9.57
N GLU A 336 -14.03 2.12 -10.41
CA GLU A 336 -13.93 2.32 -11.85
C GLU A 336 -15.19 3.07 -12.33
N VAL A 337 -15.05 3.84 -13.41
CA VAL A 337 -16.17 4.56 -14.04
C VAL A 337 -16.24 4.16 -15.50
N PHE A 338 -17.34 3.50 -15.88
CA PHE A 338 -17.61 3.09 -17.25
C PHE A 338 -18.30 4.22 -18.00
N GLN A 339 -17.68 4.73 -19.05
CA GLN A 339 -18.30 5.73 -19.92
C GLN A 339 -19.27 5.04 -20.90
N GLN A 340 -20.55 5.38 -20.80
CA GLN A 340 -21.56 4.94 -21.79
C GLN A 340 -21.65 5.94 -22.93
N LYS A 341 -21.17 5.54 -24.11
CA LYS A 341 -21.06 6.42 -25.28
C LYS A 341 -22.35 6.57 -26.10
N TYR A 342 -23.34 5.72 -25.83
CA TYR A 342 -24.51 5.58 -26.71
C TYR A 342 -25.84 5.66 -25.98
N LEU A 343 -25.85 5.68 -24.65
CA LEU A 343 -27.07 5.64 -23.85
C LEU A 343 -27.21 6.93 -23.05
N GLU A 344 -28.33 7.61 -23.23
CA GLU A 344 -28.66 8.86 -22.54
C GLU A 344 -30.09 8.82 -22.01
N TYR A 345 -30.38 9.65 -21.01
CA TYR A 345 -31.76 9.90 -20.59
C TYR A 345 -32.38 10.97 -21.49
N GLY A 346 -33.61 10.72 -21.92
CA GLY A 346 -34.33 11.59 -22.83
C GLY A 346 -35.84 11.57 -22.64
N VAL A 347 -36.55 12.14 -23.60
CA VAL A 347 -38.00 12.21 -23.69
C VAL A 347 -38.45 11.67 -25.04
N ARG A 348 -39.59 10.95 -25.05
CA ARG A 348 -40.30 10.64 -26.29
C ARG A 348 -41.42 11.66 -26.49
N VAL A 349 -41.45 12.29 -27.65
CA VAL A 349 -42.37 13.37 -28.00
C VAL A 349 -43.34 12.86 -29.07
N LYS A 350 -44.65 13.08 -28.87
CA LYS A 350 -45.68 12.64 -29.82
C LYS A 350 -45.69 13.48 -31.10
N ASP A 351 -45.57 14.80 -30.96
CA ASP A 351 -45.49 15.73 -32.09
C ASP A 351 -44.10 15.68 -32.75
N PRO A 352 -43.99 15.24 -34.02
CA PRO A 352 -42.70 15.14 -34.71
C PRO A 352 -42.04 16.51 -34.93
N LYS A 353 -42.81 17.60 -35.08
CA LYS A 353 -42.22 18.95 -35.27
C LYS A 353 -41.56 19.44 -33.99
N LEU A 354 -42.22 19.23 -32.85
CA LEU A 354 -41.66 19.51 -31.54
C LEU A 354 -40.41 18.67 -31.28
N ALA A 355 -40.46 17.38 -31.60
CA ALA A 355 -39.31 16.48 -31.47
C ALA A 355 -38.11 16.94 -32.31
N GLU A 356 -38.34 17.43 -33.53
CA GLU A 356 -37.31 17.93 -34.42
C GLU A 356 -36.63 19.19 -33.90
N CYS A 357 -37.41 20.18 -33.44
CA CYS A 357 -36.85 21.38 -32.82
C CYS A 357 -36.02 21.06 -31.57
N LEU A 358 -36.54 20.21 -30.69
CA LEU A 358 -35.84 19.86 -29.46
C LEU A 358 -34.50 19.16 -29.77
N ARG A 359 -34.47 18.25 -30.75
CA ARG A 359 -33.21 17.63 -31.19
C ARG A 359 -32.24 18.66 -31.76
N GLU A 360 -32.71 19.52 -32.66
CA GLU A 360 -31.87 20.56 -33.29
C GLU A 360 -31.25 21.47 -32.23
N LYS A 361 -32.04 21.93 -31.25
CA LYS A 361 -31.56 22.76 -30.13
C LYS A 361 -30.56 22.01 -29.26
N ARG A 362 -30.82 20.75 -28.92
CA ARG A 362 -29.90 19.93 -28.13
C ARG A 362 -28.53 19.80 -28.79
N PHE A 363 -28.49 19.57 -30.09
CA PHE A 363 -27.24 19.43 -30.85
C PHE A 363 -26.55 20.78 -31.07
N THR A 364 -27.30 21.86 -31.31
CA THR A 364 -26.72 23.19 -31.58
C THR A 364 -26.06 23.79 -30.35
N GLN A 365 -26.64 23.59 -29.16
CA GLN A 365 -26.13 24.12 -27.89
C GLN A 365 -25.36 23.05 -27.09
N GLU A 366 -24.83 22.03 -27.75
CA GLU A 366 -24.33 20.85 -27.05
C GLU A 366 -23.31 21.15 -25.95
N ALA A 367 -22.36 22.07 -26.24
CA ALA A 367 -21.32 22.49 -25.31
C ALA A 367 -21.89 23.17 -24.05
N GLU A 368 -22.90 24.03 -24.20
CA GLU A 368 -23.53 24.72 -23.07
C GLU A 368 -24.22 23.72 -22.16
N TRP A 369 -24.90 22.72 -22.73
CA TRP A 369 -25.56 21.66 -21.95
C TRP A 369 -24.59 20.81 -21.14
N TYR A 370 -23.41 20.50 -21.69
CA TYR A 370 -22.35 19.82 -20.94
C TYR A 370 -21.83 20.68 -19.79
N GLU A 371 -21.62 21.98 -20.01
CA GLU A 371 -21.16 22.90 -18.96
C GLU A 371 -22.18 23.01 -17.81
N HIS A 372 -23.47 23.14 -18.11
CA HIS A 372 -24.52 23.15 -17.09
C HIS A 372 -24.58 21.83 -16.30
N ALA A 373 -24.45 20.70 -17.01
CA ALA A 373 -24.46 19.38 -16.40
C ALA A 373 -23.19 19.12 -15.55
N GLU A 374 -22.04 19.66 -15.96
CA GLU A 374 -20.79 19.60 -15.23
C GLU A 374 -20.84 20.48 -13.99
N ILE A 375 -21.31 21.73 -14.05
CA ILE A 375 -21.44 22.61 -12.87
C ILE A 375 -22.30 21.94 -11.76
N LEU A 376 -23.38 21.27 -12.16
CA LEU A 376 -24.25 20.53 -11.24
C LEU A 376 -23.57 19.29 -10.64
N LEU A 377 -22.58 18.70 -11.33
CA LEU A 377 -21.80 17.53 -10.90
C LEU A 377 -20.53 17.93 -10.08
N GLN A 378 -19.83 19.00 -10.50
CA GLN A 378 -18.57 19.55 -10.03
C GLN A 378 -18.60 19.81 -8.52
N GLN A 379 -19.73 20.31 -8.02
CA GLN A 379 -19.92 20.66 -6.62
C GLN A 379 -20.00 19.42 -5.68
N SER A 380 -20.10 18.21 -6.24
CA SER A 380 -20.36 16.97 -5.50
C SER A 380 -19.32 15.87 -5.70
N LEU A 381 -18.58 15.85 -6.81
CA LEU A 381 -17.63 14.78 -7.13
C LEU A 381 -16.14 15.18 -6.99
N LEU A 382 -15.79 16.47 -7.10
CA LEU A 382 -14.38 16.87 -7.20
C LEU A 382 -13.59 16.77 -5.89
N ASP A 383 -14.23 16.85 -4.73
CA ASP A 383 -13.51 16.79 -3.45
C ASP A 383 -12.97 15.38 -3.10
N GLU A 384 -13.46 14.32 -3.77
CA GLU A 384 -13.04 12.93 -3.48
C GLU A 384 -12.23 12.25 -4.60
N PHE A 385 -12.48 12.55 -5.89
CA PHE A 385 -11.71 11.91 -6.97
C PHE A 385 -10.27 12.42 -7.02
N GLU A 386 -10.02 13.70 -6.69
CA GLU A 386 -8.65 14.24 -6.63
C GLU A 386 -7.88 13.77 -5.37
N ASN A 387 -8.59 13.35 -4.32
CA ASN A 387 -8.00 12.99 -3.03
C ASN A 387 -7.69 11.48 -2.83
N ARG A 388 -7.91 10.61 -3.82
CA ARG A 388 -7.70 9.15 -3.63
C ARG A 388 -6.95 8.38 -4.71
N ASP A 389 -6.25 9.05 -5.61
CA ASP A 389 -5.12 8.45 -6.35
C ASP A 389 -3.84 8.32 -5.48
N GLY A 390 -3.90 8.76 -4.21
CA GLY A 390 -2.73 8.96 -3.37
C GLY A 390 -2.50 7.99 -2.21
N ASN A 391 -3.43 7.12 -1.81
CA ASN A 391 -3.11 6.09 -0.81
C ASN A 391 -2.39 4.92 -1.49
N LYS A 392 -1.22 5.22 -2.07
CA LYS A 392 -0.18 4.23 -2.31
C LYS A 392 0.13 3.66 -0.94
N VAL A 393 -0.45 2.51 -0.63
CA VAL A 393 -0.21 1.81 0.62
C VAL A 393 1.24 1.31 0.57
N ASN A 394 2.15 2.17 0.97
CA ASN A 394 3.53 1.82 1.19
C ASN A 394 3.57 0.95 2.44
N LEU A 395 4.36 -0.12 2.39
CA LEU A 395 4.54 -1.04 3.52
C LEU A 395 5.04 -0.32 4.78
N PHE A 396 5.69 0.83 4.61
CA PHE A 396 6.26 1.69 5.65
C PHE A 396 5.54 3.04 5.77
N ASP A 397 4.23 3.07 5.55
CA ASP A 397 3.45 4.24 5.88
C ASP A 397 3.41 4.41 7.41
N PRO A 398 3.79 5.57 7.98
CA PRO A 398 3.68 5.82 9.42
C PRO A 398 2.24 5.69 9.94
N ASP A 399 1.23 5.91 9.09
CA ASP A 399 -0.19 5.66 9.44
C ASP A 399 -0.61 4.19 9.23
N GLY A 400 0.35 3.32 8.93
CA GLY A 400 0.15 1.90 8.69
C GLY A 400 -0.01 1.10 9.98
N VAL A 401 -0.95 0.15 9.98
CA VAL A 401 -1.26 -0.73 11.12
C VAL A 401 -0.06 -1.57 11.58
N LEU A 402 0.92 -1.82 10.70
CA LEU A 402 2.11 -2.64 11.01
C LEU A 402 3.38 -1.84 11.30
N TYR A 403 3.46 -0.56 10.96
CA TYR A 403 4.72 0.19 11.04
C TYR A 403 5.23 0.32 12.48
N PHE A 404 4.40 0.84 13.38
CA PHE A 404 4.77 1.00 14.78
C PHE A 404 4.98 -0.34 15.51
N PRO A 405 4.10 -1.35 15.40
CA PRO A 405 4.36 -2.66 16.00
C PRO A 405 5.68 -3.30 15.53
N PHE A 406 5.98 -3.22 14.23
CA PHE A 406 7.23 -3.76 13.69
C PHE A 406 8.45 -2.98 14.20
N LEU A 407 8.39 -1.66 14.22
CA LEU A 407 9.47 -0.81 14.74
C LEU A 407 9.75 -1.11 16.23
N PHE A 408 8.72 -1.16 17.06
CA PHE A 408 8.89 -1.42 18.49
C PHE A 408 9.33 -2.86 18.78
N THR A 409 8.90 -3.84 18.00
CA THR A 409 9.40 -5.21 18.13
C THR A 409 10.88 -5.31 17.74
N CYS A 410 11.31 -4.67 16.65
CA CYS A 410 12.73 -4.59 16.29
C CYS A 410 13.57 -3.89 17.37
N LEU A 411 13.11 -2.75 17.90
CA LEU A 411 13.78 -2.04 18.99
C LEU A 411 13.83 -2.87 20.27
N GLY A 412 12.74 -3.59 20.61
CA GLY A 412 12.69 -4.48 21.76
C GLY A 412 13.66 -5.65 21.64
N VAL A 413 13.74 -6.29 20.46
CA VAL A 413 14.71 -7.35 20.18
C VAL A 413 16.14 -6.82 20.24
N ALA A 414 16.41 -5.64 19.66
CA ALA A 414 17.72 -5.01 19.74
C ALA A 414 18.13 -4.70 21.19
N ALA A 415 17.22 -4.15 22.00
CA ALA A 415 17.45 -3.90 23.41
C ALA A 415 17.74 -5.20 24.17
N LEU A 416 16.97 -6.27 23.93
CA LEU A 416 17.19 -7.57 24.56
C LEU A 416 18.54 -8.20 24.16
N LEU A 417 18.94 -8.08 22.89
CA LEU A 417 20.26 -8.52 22.41
C LEU A 417 21.40 -7.71 23.04
N LEU A 418 21.22 -6.40 23.21
CA LEU A 418 22.20 -5.55 23.90
C LEU A 418 22.30 -5.87 25.39
N LEU A 419 21.17 -6.16 26.06
CA LEU A 419 21.14 -6.54 27.47
C LEU A 419 21.80 -7.91 27.69
N THR A 420 21.50 -8.89 26.84
CA THR A 420 22.12 -10.22 26.91
C THR A 420 23.62 -10.16 26.60
N GLY A 421 24.03 -9.39 25.59
CA GLY A 421 25.44 -9.14 25.29
C GLY A 421 26.17 -8.40 26.42
N GLY A 422 25.53 -7.40 27.03
CA GLY A 422 26.06 -6.68 28.19
C GLY A 422 26.19 -7.57 29.42
N ALA A 423 25.19 -8.39 29.71
CA ALA A 423 25.22 -9.37 30.79
C ALA A 423 26.32 -10.43 30.58
N TRP A 424 26.49 -10.89 29.33
CA TRP A 424 27.58 -11.79 28.96
C TRP A 424 28.96 -11.16 29.19
N ASP A 425 29.20 -9.93 28.75
CA ASP A 425 30.50 -9.26 28.96
C ASP A 425 30.74 -8.94 30.45
N LEU A 426 29.69 -8.62 31.20
CA LEU A 426 29.78 -8.42 32.65
C LEU A 426 30.13 -9.74 33.37
N CYS A 427 29.45 -10.84 33.04
CA CYS A 427 29.78 -12.17 33.56
C CYS A 427 31.20 -12.60 33.19
N ARG A 428 31.62 -12.35 31.94
CA ARG A 428 32.98 -12.63 31.48
C ARG A 428 34.02 -11.84 32.28
N LYS A 429 33.79 -10.54 32.51
CA LYS A 429 34.67 -9.68 33.33
C LYS A 429 34.72 -10.11 34.79
N ILE A 430 33.59 -10.51 35.38
CA ILE A 430 33.55 -11.03 36.75
C ILE A 430 34.31 -12.36 36.83
N ASN A 431 34.07 -13.29 35.91
CA ASN A 431 34.75 -14.59 35.88
C ASN A 431 36.27 -14.45 35.65
N HIS A 432 36.70 -13.52 34.77
CA HIS A 432 38.11 -13.21 34.61
C HIS A 432 38.74 -12.63 35.88
N ARG A 433 38.05 -11.70 36.57
CA ARG A 433 38.51 -11.14 37.85
C ARG A 433 38.55 -12.18 38.97
N MET A 434 37.60 -13.12 38.99
CA MET A 434 37.59 -14.23 39.95
C MET A 434 38.76 -15.18 39.69
N LYS A 435 38.97 -15.61 38.43
CA LYS A 435 40.14 -16.43 38.06
C LYS A 435 41.47 -15.74 38.33
N GLU A 436 41.55 -14.42 38.15
CA GLU A 436 42.76 -13.65 38.47
C GLU A 436 43.00 -13.54 39.98
N LYS A 437 41.95 -13.37 40.79
CA LYS A 437 42.02 -13.43 42.26
C LYS A 437 42.42 -14.82 42.76
N GLU A 438 41.84 -15.86 42.18
CA GLU A 438 42.13 -17.26 42.52
C GLU A 438 43.59 -17.60 42.20
N ARG A 439 44.09 -17.20 41.02
CA ARG A 439 45.50 -17.38 40.62
C ARG A 439 46.48 -16.59 41.51
N LYS A 440 46.10 -15.40 42.01
CA LYS A 440 46.90 -14.62 42.98
C LYS A 440 46.87 -15.24 44.39
N GLY A 441 45.74 -15.77 44.81
CA GLY A 441 45.58 -16.47 46.09
C GLY A 441 46.40 -17.76 46.14
N ASP A 442 46.33 -18.57 45.07
CA ASP A 442 47.07 -19.82 44.95
C ASP A 442 48.58 -19.58 44.96
N PHE A 443 49.04 -18.56 44.21
CA PHE A 443 50.44 -18.11 44.23
C PHE A 443 50.92 -17.72 45.64
N SER A 444 50.09 -16.99 46.40
CA SER A 444 50.40 -16.56 47.76
C SER A 444 50.50 -17.74 48.73
N ILE A 445 49.63 -18.75 48.59
CA ILE A 445 49.64 -19.98 49.41
C ILE A 445 50.87 -20.83 49.08
N THR A 446 51.24 -20.97 47.80
CA THR A 446 52.47 -21.68 47.43
C THR A 446 53.72 -20.98 47.98
N LEU A 447 53.75 -19.65 47.98
CA LEU A 447 54.90 -18.89 48.49
C LEU A 447 55.03 -19.01 50.02
N ALA A 448 53.91 -19.01 50.75
CA ALA A 448 53.87 -19.26 52.19
C ALA A 448 54.24 -20.71 52.57
N ARG A 449 53.85 -21.71 51.76
CA ARG A 449 54.31 -23.10 51.95
C ARG A 449 55.80 -23.24 51.72
N ALA A 450 56.35 -22.57 50.69
CA ALA A 450 57.78 -22.60 50.41
C ALA A 450 58.60 -21.97 51.56
N SER A 451 58.13 -20.87 52.15
CA SER A 451 58.79 -20.26 53.31
C SER A 451 58.73 -21.16 54.54
N LEU A 452 57.56 -21.73 54.86
CA LEU A 452 57.39 -22.63 56.01
C LEU A 452 58.23 -23.91 55.90
N ILE A 453 58.36 -24.49 54.70
CA ILE A 453 59.24 -25.65 54.47
C ILE A 453 60.70 -25.27 54.67
N THR A 454 61.11 -24.08 54.23
CA THR A 454 62.48 -23.59 54.41
C THR A 454 62.80 -23.38 55.90
N ASP A 455 61.84 -22.83 56.66
CA ASP A 455 61.98 -22.62 58.10
C ASP A 455 62.03 -23.97 58.86
N CYS A 456 61.19 -24.95 58.50
CA CYS A 456 61.25 -26.28 59.10
C CYS A 456 62.57 -27.00 58.83
N ILE A 457 63.08 -26.94 57.59
CA ILE A 457 64.38 -27.56 57.23
C ILE A 457 65.53 -26.91 58.02
N ASN A 458 65.50 -25.60 58.21
CA ASN A 458 66.50 -24.91 59.01
C ASN A 458 66.42 -25.29 60.50
N GLN A 459 65.20 -25.42 61.04
CA GLN A 459 65.00 -25.79 62.44
C GLN A 459 65.39 -27.24 62.75
N ASP A 460 65.12 -28.19 61.83
CA ASP A 460 65.58 -29.57 61.97
C ASP A 460 67.11 -29.68 61.89
N LYS A 461 67.76 -28.92 61.00
CA LYS A 461 69.23 -28.85 60.94
C LYS A 461 69.85 -28.31 62.23
N MET A 462 69.21 -27.31 62.85
CA MET A 462 69.68 -26.74 64.12
C MET A 462 69.51 -27.73 65.28
N ASN A 463 68.39 -28.45 65.35
CA ASN A 463 68.15 -29.46 66.37
C ASN A 463 69.10 -30.67 66.24
N ASP A 464 69.46 -31.05 65.01
CA ASP A 464 70.46 -32.11 64.76
C ASP A 464 71.88 -31.64 65.15
N LEU A 465 72.21 -30.37 64.93
CA LEU A 465 73.45 -29.77 65.40
C LEU A 465 73.53 -29.73 66.92
N GLU A 466 72.46 -29.33 67.60
CA GLU A 466 72.40 -29.34 69.07
C GLU A 466 72.57 -30.74 69.64
N ARG A 467 71.92 -31.76 69.06
CA ARG A 467 72.14 -33.15 69.47
C ARG A 467 73.58 -33.60 69.29
N LYS A 468 74.21 -33.26 68.17
CA LYS A 468 75.63 -33.58 67.93
C LYS A 468 76.56 -32.83 68.87
N ILE A 469 76.22 -31.61 69.27
CA ILE A 469 76.96 -30.83 70.25
C ILE A 469 76.83 -31.45 71.66
N GLU A 470 75.63 -31.91 72.04
CA GLU A 470 75.38 -32.58 73.32
C GLU A 470 76.17 -33.91 73.41
N ASP A 471 76.17 -34.70 72.33
CA ASP A 471 76.90 -35.97 72.23
C ASP A 471 78.43 -35.75 72.26
N LEU A 472 78.90 -34.68 71.62
CA LEU A 472 80.30 -34.22 71.71
C LEU A 472 80.68 -33.74 73.12
N ASN A 473 79.75 -33.15 73.87
CA ASN A 473 79.98 -32.65 75.22
C ASN A 473 80.02 -33.80 76.25
N GLU A 474 79.15 -34.80 76.11
CA GLU A 474 79.20 -36.07 76.86
C GLU A 474 80.53 -36.80 76.65
N THR A 475 80.98 -36.92 75.39
CA THR A 475 82.29 -37.51 75.06
C THR A 475 83.46 -36.67 75.60
N PHE A 476 83.40 -35.34 75.56
CA PHE A 476 84.44 -34.48 76.15
C PHE A 476 84.51 -34.56 77.68
N LYS A 477 83.38 -34.78 78.37
CA LYS A 477 83.32 -35.00 79.82
C LYS A 477 83.99 -36.31 80.23
N SER A 478 83.90 -37.35 79.37
CA SER A 478 84.59 -38.63 79.54
C SER A 478 86.11 -38.53 79.32
N ILE A 479 86.60 -37.53 78.59
CA ILE A 479 88.02 -37.40 78.20
C ILE A 479 88.82 -36.45 79.13
N LYS A 480 88.16 -35.63 79.95
CA LYS A 480 88.81 -34.71 80.92
C LYS A 480 89.38 -35.39 82.20
N GLY A 481 89.30 -36.71 82.31
CA GLY A 481 89.93 -37.51 83.36
C GLY A 481 91.09 -38.37 82.83
N GLY A 482 92.17 -37.76 82.35
CA GLY A 482 93.37 -38.50 81.93
C GLY A 482 94.20 -37.77 80.88
N ALA A 483 95.20 -37.01 81.32
CA ALA A 483 96.23 -36.44 80.46
C ALA A 483 97.19 -37.53 79.93
N ILE A 484 97.80 -37.32 78.75
CA ILE A 484 99.27 -37.29 78.52
C ILE A 484 99.59 -36.86 77.07
N PHE A 485 100.57 -35.95 77.00
CA PHE A 485 101.36 -35.43 75.88
C PHE A 485 101.83 -36.46 74.83
N VAL A 486 101.95 -36.05 73.55
CA VAL A 486 103.17 -36.10 72.70
C VAL A 486 102.97 -35.23 71.42
N SER A 487 103.99 -34.44 71.04
CA SER A 487 104.12 -33.70 69.76
C SER A 487 104.91 -34.54 68.73
N PRO A 488 104.71 -34.35 67.40
CA PRO A 488 105.79 -33.73 66.62
C PRO A 488 105.39 -32.83 65.44
N ARG A 489 106.45 -32.25 64.86
CA ARG A 489 106.67 -31.18 63.86
C ARG A 489 106.41 -31.47 62.36
N TYR A 490 106.33 -30.35 61.61
CA TYR A 490 106.72 -30.04 60.20
C TYR A 490 105.88 -30.69 59.07
N ASN A 491 105.59 -30.07 57.91
CA ASN A 491 106.19 -28.92 57.21
C ASN A 491 105.19 -28.28 56.20
N MET A 492 105.40 -27.00 55.86
CA MET A 492 104.72 -26.26 54.78
C MET A 492 105.30 -26.63 53.41
N GLU A 493 104.48 -26.61 52.36
CA GLU A 493 104.89 -26.03 51.06
C GLU A 493 103.69 -25.59 50.19
N THR A 494 103.93 -24.47 49.52
CA THR A 494 103.10 -23.61 48.66
C THR A 494 103.13 -24.00 47.19
N THR A 495 102.16 -23.48 46.40
CA THR A 495 102.17 -23.04 44.97
C THR A 495 100.95 -23.58 44.20
N GLU A 496 100.40 -22.99 43.12
CA GLU A 496 100.10 -21.63 42.63
C GLU A 496 99.43 -21.84 41.24
N ILE A 497 98.50 -20.95 40.83
CA ILE A 497 98.15 -20.54 39.44
C ILE A 497 97.43 -21.62 38.56
N VAL A 498 96.24 -21.38 37.97
CA VAL A 498 95.82 -20.35 36.97
C VAL A 498 94.42 -19.81 37.24
#